data_AF-C9J528-F1
#
_entry.id   AF-C9J528-F1
#
_cell.length_a   1.000
_cell.length_b   1.000
_cell.length_c   1.000
_cell.angle_alpha   90.00
_cell.angle_beta   90.00
_cell.angle_gamma   90.00
#
_symmetry.space_group_name_H-M   'P 1'
#
loop_
_entity.id
_entity.type
_entity.pdbx_description
1 polymer ?
#
loop_
_entity_poly.entity_id
_entity_poly.type
_entity_poly.pdbx_seq_one_letter_code
_entity_poly.pdbx_strand_id
1 'polypeptide(L)'
;MGRVSSAAGSGDPRPPPWLRLHTTQLYQHVPETRWPIVYSPRYNITFMGLEKLHPFDAGKWGKVINFLKEEKLLSDSMLVEAREASEEDLLVVHTRRYLNELKWSFA
;
A
#
# COMPACT_ATOMS: atom_id res chain seq x y z
N MET A 1 2.79 8.31 -60.80
CA MET A 1 3.44 7.95 -59.52
C MET A 1 3.61 9.20 -58.69
N GLY A 2 3.12 9.19 -57.44
CA GLY A 2 3.30 10.30 -56.49
C GLY A 2 2.20 10.31 -55.43
N ARG A 3 2.15 9.28 -54.57
CA ARG A 3 1.29 9.28 -53.39
C ARG A 3 1.92 10.22 -52.36
N VAL A 4 1.18 11.27 -51.98
CA VAL A 4 1.47 12.04 -50.77
C VAL A 4 0.87 11.25 -49.61
N SER A 5 1.71 10.61 -48.80
CA SER A 5 1.28 9.97 -47.56
C SER A 5 1.09 11.03 -46.48
N SER A 6 -0.16 11.23 -46.07
CA SER A 6 -0.49 12.00 -44.86
C SER A 6 -0.16 11.15 -43.63
N ALA A 7 0.83 11.58 -42.86
CA ALA A 7 1.14 11.00 -41.56
C ALA A 7 0.17 11.61 -40.52
N ALA A 8 -0.92 10.89 -40.23
CA ALA A 8 -1.77 11.18 -39.08
C ALA A 8 -1.05 10.73 -37.80
N GLY A 9 -0.15 11.57 -37.29
CA GLY A 9 0.35 11.46 -35.93
C GLY A 9 -0.62 12.18 -34.99
N SER A 10 -1.77 11.58 -34.70
CA SER A 10 -2.65 12.06 -33.61
C SER A 10 -2.07 11.61 -32.27
N GLY A 11 -0.91 12.17 -31.92
CA GLY A 11 -0.32 12.01 -30.60
C GLY A 11 -0.83 13.13 -29.73
N ASP A 12 -1.97 12.92 -29.06
CA ASP A 12 -2.32 13.80 -27.94
C ASP A 12 -1.12 13.81 -26.97
N PRO A 13 -0.60 14.99 -26.59
CA PRO A 13 0.53 15.06 -25.69
C PRO A 13 0.15 14.35 -24.40
N ARG A 14 1.00 13.40 -23.96
CA ARG A 14 0.79 12.74 -22.67
C ARG A 14 0.60 13.82 -21.60
N PRO A 15 -0.47 13.74 -20.80
CA PRO A 15 -0.73 14.76 -19.80
C PRO A 15 0.50 14.92 -18.91
N PRO A 16 0.80 16.16 -18.50
CA PRO A 16 1.92 16.40 -17.61
C PRO A 16 1.71 15.60 -16.31
N PRO A 17 2.79 15.19 -15.62
CA PRO A 17 2.72 14.22 -14.52
C PRO A 17 1.68 14.57 -13.43
N TRP A 18 1.47 15.85 -13.18
CA TRP A 18 0.51 16.39 -12.20
C TRP A 18 -0.96 16.34 -12.63
N LEU A 19 -1.26 16.08 -13.90
CA LEU A 19 -2.62 15.94 -14.42
C LEU A 19 -3.05 14.46 -14.55
N ARG A 20 -2.18 13.52 -14.16
CA ARG A 20 -2.56 12.11 -14.09
C ARG A 20 -3.44 11.92 -12.86
N LEU A 21 -4.74 11.71 -13.09
CA LEU A 21 -5.62 11.17 -12.07
C LEU A 21 -5.07 9.81 -11.65
N HIS A 22 -4.49 9.74 -10.47
CA HIS A 22 -4.03 8.49 -9.90
C HIS A 22 -5.26 7.71 -9.41
N THR A 23 -5.50 6.57 -10.05
CA THR A 23 -6.55 5.64 -9.62
C THR A 23 -5.96 4.70 -8.59
N THR A 24 -6.53 4.69 -7.38
CA THR A 24 -6.10 3.83 -6.29
C THR A 24 -7.17 2.78 -5.95
N GLN A 25 -6.72 1.61 -5.48
CA GLN A 25 -7.60 0.54 -4.98
C GLN A 25 -7.55 0.40 -3.44
N LEU A 26 -6.86 1.33 -2.77
CA LEU A 26 -6.69 1.34 -1.31
C LEU A 26 -7.99 1.63 -0.56
N TYR A 27 -8.85 2.46 -1.13
CA TYR A 27 -10.16 2.75 -0.57
C TYR A 27 -11.16 1.66 -0.98
N GLN A 28 -11.47 0.78 -0.04
CA GLN A 28 -12.49 -0.26 -0.22
C GLN A 28 -13.77 0.11 0.51
N HIS A 29 -14.89 -0.39 -0.01
CA HIS A 29 -16.15 -0.35 0.72
C HIS A 29 -16.00 -1.15 2.02
N VAL A 30 -16.26 -0.50 3.16
CA VAL A 30 -16.25 -1.12 4.48
C VAL A 30 -17.71 -1.36 4.89
N PRO A 31 -18.13 -2.62 5.13
CA PRO A 31 -19.46 -2.91 5.67
C PRO A 31 -19.69 -2.18 7.00
N GLU A 32 -20.92 -1.74 7.26
CA GLU A 32 -21.30 -1.05 8.51
C GLU A 32 -21.08 -1.90 9.78
N THR A 33 -21.00 -3.22 9.62
CA THR A 33 -20.69 -4.16 10.71
C THR A 33 -19.23 -4.13 11.15
N ARG A 34 -18.34 -3.49 10.38
CA ARG A 34 -16.92 -3.35 10.69
C ARG A 34 -16.62 -1.98 11.28
N TRP A 35 -15.68 -1.97 12.20
CA TRP A 35 -15.16 -0.75 12.79
C TRP A 35 -14.09 -0.17 11.86
N PRO A 36 -13.83 1.15 11.89
CA PRO A 36 -12.79 1.80 11.10
C PRO A 36 -11.39 1.52 11.66
N ILE A 37 -11.10 0.26 11.96
CA ILE A 37 -9.82 -0.24 12.48
C ILE A 37 -9.25 -1.17 11.42
N VAL A 38 -8.16 -0.72 10.79
CA VAL A 38 -7.47 -1.47 9.75
C VAL A 38 -6.32 -2.25 10.37
N TYR A 39 -6.26 -3.55 10.14
CA TYR A 39 -5.19 -4.40 10.63
C TYR A 39 -4.88 -5.51 9.63
N SER A 40 -3.62 -5.92 9.59
CA SER A 40 -3.21 -7.16 8.94
C SER A 40 -2.12 -7.83 9.77
N PRO A 41 -2.12 -9.16 9.92
CA PRO A 41 -1.06 -9.89 10.62
C PRO A 41 0.34 -9.60 10.07
N ARG A 42 0.46 -9.23 8.78
CA ARG A 42 1.70 -8.86 8.10
C ARG A 42 2.41 -7.64 8.68
N TYR A 43 1.72 -6.84 9.51
CA TYR A 43 2.33 -5.70 10.21
C TYR A 43 3.30 -6.14 11.30
N ASN A 44 3.22 -7.40 11.75
CA ASN A 44 4.14 -7.95 12.73
C ASN A 44 5.36 -8.52 12.00
N ILE A 45 6.43 -7.73 11.91
CA ILE A 45 7.68 -8.19 11.31
C ILE A 45 8.37 -9.10 12.33
N THR A 46 8.66 -10.34 11.93
CA THR A 46 9.38 -11.33 12.74
C THR A 46 10.72 -11.64 12.09
N PHE A 47 11.77 -11.79 12.90
CA PHE A 47 13.11 -12.14 12.43
C PHE A 47 13.79 -13.09 13.41
N MET A 48 13.25 -14.32 13.51
CA MET A 48 13.78 -15.39 14.35
C MET A 48 14.06 -14.97 15.83
N GLY A 49 13.33 -13.97 16.35
CA GLY A 49 13.50 -13.45 17.72
C GLY A 49 14.44 -12.25 17.84
N LEU A 50 15.19 -11.90 16.79
CA LEU A 50 16.06 -10.72 16.76
C LEU A 50 15.26 -9.41 16.72
N GLU A 51 13.99 -9.45 16.31
CA GLU A 51 13.10 -8.29 16.38
C GLU A 51 12.93 -7.75 17.82
N LYS A 52 13.20 -8.58 18.85
CA LYS A 52 13.16 -8.18 20.26
C LYS A 52 14.36 -7.34 20.71
N LEU A 53 15.45 -7.35 19.93
CA LEU A 53 16.63 -6.51 20.17
C LEU A 53 16.52 -5.16 19.45
N HIS A 54 15.56 -5.01 18.55
CA HIS A 54 15.36 -3.78 17.81
C HIS A 54 14.74 -2.70 18.73
N PRO A 55 15.21 -1.45 18.69
CA PRO A 55 14.69 -0.36 19.54
C PRO A 55 13.22 -0.01 19.26
N PHE A 56 12.68 -0.47 18.13
CA PHE A 56 11.25 -0.42 17.81
C PHE A 56 10.65 -1.81 17.88
N ASP A 57 9.59 -1.95 18.69
CA ASP A 57 8.80 -3.18 18.80
C ASP A 57 8.02 -3.47 17.51
N ALA A 58 8.59 -4.33 16.68
CA ALA A 58 8.02 -4.75 15.41
C ALA A 58 6.72 -5.58 15.55
N GLY A 59 6.42 -6.09 16.75
CA GLY A 59 5.19 -6.83 17.06
C GLY A 59 4.16 -6.02 17.86
N LYS A 60 4.36 -4.70 18.00
CA LYS A 60 3.53 -3.83 18.84
C LYS A 60 2.05 -3.91 18.48
N TRP A 61 1.72 -3.84 17.19
CA TRP A 61 0.34 -3.76 16.74
C TRP A 61 -0.43 -5.08 16.94
N GLY A 62 0.23 -6.22 16.74
CA GLY A 62 -0.35 -7.52 17.09
C GLY A 62 -0.68 -7.63 18.57
N LYS A 63 0.19 -7.13 19.46
CA LYS A 63 -0.10 -7.08 20.90
C LYS A 63 -1.33 -6.22 21.21
N VAL A 64 -1.43 -5.03 20.63
CA VAL A 64 -2.59 -4.14 20.81
C VAL A 64 -3.89 -4.83 20.37
N ILE A 65 -3.90 -5.44 19.18
CA ILE A 65 -5.09 -6.16 18.68
C ILE A 65 -5.44 -7.34 19.57
N ASN A 66 -4.45 -8.10 20.05
CA ASN A 66 -4.70 -9.22 20.94
C ASN A 66 -5.31 -8.77 22.28
N PHE A 67 -4.77 -7.71 22.90
CA PHE A 67 -5.36 -7.17 24.14
C PHE A 67 -6.82 -6.75 23.95
N LEU A 68 -7.15 -6.08 22.84
CA LEU A 68 -8.53 -5.67 22.57
C LEU A 68 -9.47 -6.86 22.34
N LYS A 69 -8.97 -7.95 21.76
CA LYS A 69 -9.73 -9.20 21.58
C LYS A 69 -9.93 -9.94 22.90
N GLU A 70 -8.89 -10.02 23.73
CA GLU A 70 -8.93 -10.66 25.06
C GLU A 70 -9.97 -9.99 25.97
N GLU A 71 -10.03 -8.65 25.92
CA GLU A 71 -11.05 -7.85 26.63
C GLU A 71 -12.43 -7.84 25.95
N LYS A 72 -12.61 -8.61 24.86
CA LYS A 72 -13.86 -8.73 24.07
C LYS A 72 -14.37 -7.40 23.52
N LEU A 73 -13.49 -6.41 23.36
CA LEU A 73 -13.81 -5.12 22.76
C LEU A 73 -13.82 -5.20 21.23
N LEU A 74 -13.08 -6.16 20.66
CA LEU A 74 -13.01 -6.41 19.22
C LEU A 74 -13.05 -7.91 18.92
N SER A 75 -13.45 -8.23 17.69
CA SER A 75 -13.29 -9.56 17.09
C SER A 75 -12.81 -9.42 15.65
N ASP A 76 -12.31 -10.49 15.04
CA ASP A 76 -11.79 -10.46 13.67
C ASP A 76 -12.83 -10.02 12.64
N SER A 77 -14.11 -10.32 12.87
CA SER A 77 -15.19 -9.90 11.98
C SER A 77 -15.44 -8.39 11.99
N MET A 78 -14.99 -7.68 13.03
CA MET A 78 -15.11 -6.23 13.18
C MET A 78 -13.95 -5.47 12.54
N LEU A 79 -12.83 -6.14 12.21
CA LEU A 79 -11.65 -5.51 11.64
C LEU A 79 -11.76 -5.35 10.12
N VAL A 80 -11.12 -4.32 9.59
CA VAL A 80 -10.93 -4.11 8.16
C VAL A 80 -9.57 -4.66 7.76
N GLU A 81 -9.55 -5.64 6.86
CA GLU A 81 -8.29 -6.17 6.33
C GLU A 81 -7.60 -5.11 5.45
N ALA A 82 -6.30 -4.92 5.67
CA ALA A 82 -5.50 -3.98 4.90
C ALA A 82 -5.30 -4.43 3.44
N ARG A 83 -5.27 -3.45 2.53
CA ARG A 83 -4.84 -3.66 1.14
C ARG A 83 -3.42 -3.13 0.97
N GLU A 84 -2.59 -3.90 0.27
CA GLU A 84 -1.24 -3.48 -0.09
C GLU A 84 -1.29 -2.43 -1.19
N ALA A 85 -0.53 -1.35 -1.02
CA ALA A 85 -0.42 -0.28 -2.01
C ALA A 85 0.31 -0.79 -3.26
N SER A 86 -0.20 -0.43 -4.43
CA SER A 86 0.46 -0.70 -5.70
C SER A 86 1.68 0.21 -5.88
N GLU A 87 2.54 -0.12 -6.83
CA GLU A 87 3.68 0.72 -7.14
C GLU A 87 3.23 2.11 -7.66
N GLU A 88 2.13 2.17 -8.40
CA GLU A 88 1.49 3.41 -8.84
C GLU A 88 1.00 4.24 -7.66
N ASP A 89 0.43 3.61 -6.63
CA ASP A 89 0.03 4.29 -5.38
C ASP A 89 1.26 4.91 -4.71
N LEU A 90 2.37 4.17 -4.63
CA LEU A 90 3.61 4.65 -4.01
C LEU A 90 4.29 5.77 -4.81
N LEU A 91 4.20 5.73 -6.15
CA LEU A 91 4.78 6.74 -7.05
C LEU A 91 4.10 8.10 -6.97
N VAL A 92 2.95 8.24 -6.30
CA VAL A 92 2.31 9.52 -6.03
C VAL A 92 3.24 10.45 -5.22
N VAL A 93 4.04 9.88 -4.31
CA VAL A 93 4.91 10.65 -3.39
C VAL A 93 6.37 10.24 -3.48
N HIS A 94 6.68 9.04 -3.98
CA HIS A 94 8.05 8.53 -4.07
C HIS A 94 8.59 8.51 -5.50
N THR A 95 9.91 8.63 -5.63
CA THR A 95 10.57 8.45 -6.93
C THR A 95 10.76 6.97 -7.24
N ARG A 96 10.75 6.62 -8.53
CA ARG A 96 11.07 5.25 -8.98
C ARG A 96 12.44 4.77 -8.51
N ARG A 97 13.44 5.67 -8.47
CA ARG A 97 14.78 5.36 -7.97
C ARG A 97 14.74 4.91 -6.51
N TYR A 98 14.06 5.67 -5.65
CA TYR A 98 13.94 5.34 -4.23
C TYR A 98 13.24 3.99 -3.99
N LEU A 99 12.14 3.73 -4.70
CA LEU A 99 11.43 2.45 -4.58
C LEU A 99 12.30 1.27 -5.04
N ASN A 100 13.11 1.45 -6.09
CA ASN A 100 14.06 0.44 -6.53
C ASN A 100 15.17 0.21 -5.49
N GLU A 101 15.72 1.27 -4.89
CA GLU A 101 16.73 1.16 -3.83
C GLU A 101 16.20 0.39 -2.62
N LEU A 102 14.96 0.66 -2.18
CA LEU A 102 14.31 -0.09 -1.10
C LEU A 102 14.08 -1.57 -1.44
N LYS A 103 13.65 -1.87 -2.67
CA LYS A 103 13.36 -3.25 -3.10
C LYS A 103 14.61 -4.14 -3.11
N TRP A 104 15.77 -3.53 -3.36
CA TRP A 104 17.06 -4.21 -3.45
C TRP A 104 17.99 -3.90 -2.27
N SER A 105 17.52 -3.17 -1.26
CA SER A 105 18.25 -3.05 -0.01
C SER A 105 18.17 -4.39 0.72
N PHE A 106 19.26 -5.14 0.70
CA PHE A 106 19.40 -6.31 1.54
C PHE A 106 19.46 -5.87 3.01
N ALA A 107 18.59 -6.46 3.83
CA ALA A 107 18.73 -6.53 5.28
C ALA A 107 19.40 -7.87 5.64
#